data_AF-A0A382MYJ0-F1
#
_entry.id   AF-A0A382MYJ0-F1
#
_cell.length_a   1.000
_cell.length_b   1.000
_cell.length_c   1.000
_cell.angle_alpha   90.00
_cell.angle_beta   90.00
_cell.angle_gamma   90.00
#
_symmetry.space_group_name_H-M   'P 1'
#
loop_
_entity.id
_entity.type
_entity.pdbx_description
1 polymer ?
#
loop_
_entity_poly.entity_id
_entity_poly.type
_entity_poly.pdbx_seq_one_letter_code
_entity_poly.pdbx_strand_id
1 'polypeptide(L)'
;MIHMKKILIGLLVSIFCLGFSGQELTQKVRTFSSKQVEITSSSGSSAMVDHTPLGRSRHIVRDDTVSVWYDDLEGDISGWVIEDGWELTTESSNSPSHSFRIDDDLYNHTASVISPEISIPDVMDDFDFYHLEFALWCDLPDEDGDGDNWLEDFYRVQVADASVTPSYFHVSSVDAYENNSWWCANEDNGYENSWLQYLDSPIITVPDDEATLTAMMKWGIEDPAGASVEGTCTDGWDAANVRISDDGGETWSLLTGDDPYDFNYAYGWIWNDSEYDCGGSLEGL
;
A
#
# COMPACT_ATOMS: atom_id res chain seq x y z
N MET A 1 -21.02 21.41 -2.07
CA MET A 1 -20.06 20.66 -1.25
C MET A 1 -18.98 20.19 -2.21
N ILE A 2 -17.79 20.78 -2.14
CA ILE A 2 -16.67 20.39 -3.00
C ILE A 2 -16.25 19.00 -2.50
N HIS A 3 -16.29 17.99 -3.36
CA HIS A 3 -15.77 16.67 -3.01
C HIS A 3 -14.25 16.72 -3.16
N MET A 4 -13.53 16.07 -2.24
CA MET A 4 -12.07 16.00 -2.23
C MET A 4 -11.66 14.53 -2.22
N LYS A 5 -10.62 14.24 -2.99
CA LYS A 5 -9.96 12.94 -3.06
C LYS A 5 -8.77 12.94 -2.13
N LYS A 6 -8.40 11.75 -1.69
CA LYS A 6 -7.26 11.53 -0.80
C LYS A 6 -6.26 10.67 -1.54
N ILE A 7 -5.00 11.05 -1.53
CA ILE A 7 -3.92 10.29 -2.16
C ILE A 7 -2.76 10.07 -1.19
N LEU A 8 -1.96 9.05 -1.47
CA LEU A 8 -0.67 8.80 -0.84
C LEU A 8 0.40 8.72 -1.93
N ILE A 9 1.54 9.34 -1.68
CA ILE A 9 2.75 9.21 -2.50
C ILE A 9 3.76 8.38 -1.71
N GLY A 10 4.27 7.32 -2.31
CA GLY A 10 5.31 6.47 -1.74
C GLY A 10 6.52 6.35 -2.66
N LEU A 11 7.72 6.47 -2.09
CA LEU A 11 8.96 6.08 -2.73
C LEU A 11 9.42 4.76 -2.11
N LEU A 12 9.47 3.70 -2.91
CA LEU A 12 10.06 2.42 -2.52
C LEU A 12 11.45 2.31 -3.15
N VAL A 13 12.41 1.89 -2.35
CA VAL A 13 13.74 1.49 -2.81
C VAL A 13 13.94 0.01 -2.46
N SER A 14 14.44 -0.75 -3.44
CA SER A 14 14.84 -2.15 -3.29
C SER A 14 16.31 -2.26 -3.67
N ILE A 15 17.13 -2.75 -2.73
CA ILE A 15 18.56 -3.00 -2.90
C ILE A 15 18.74 -4.51 -2.78
N PHE A 16 19.06 -5.22 -3.86
CA PHE A 16 19.02 -6.69 -3.93
C PHE A 16 20.31 -7.33 -4.44
N CYS A 17 20.75 -8.37 -3.72
CA CYS A 17 21.68 -9.39 -4.20
C CYS A 17 20.84 -10.57 -4.75
N LEU A 18 20.90 -10.89 -6.05
CA LEU A 18 20.02 -11.92 -6.66
C LEU A 18 20.23 -13.33 -6.05
N GLY A 19 19.34 -13.71 -5.13
CA GLY A 19 18.97 -15.08 -4.85
C GLY A 19 17.56 -15.35 -5.39
N PHE A 20 17.46 -16.14 -6.47
CA PHE A 20 16.18 -16.56 -7.07
C PHE A 20 15.13 -16.99 -6.02
N SER A 21 14.14 -16.15 -5.80
CA SER A 21 12.75 -16.58 -5.63
C SER A 21 11.85 -15.45 -6.13
N GLY A 22 10.85 -15.76 -6.94
CA GLY A 22 9.90 -14.78 -7.44
C GLY A 22 8.99 -14.29 -6.32
N GLN A 23 9.51 -13.43 -5.45
CA GLN A 23 8.69 -12.64 -4.56
C GLN A 23 8.23 -11.41 -5.35
N GLU A 24 6.94 -11.38 -5.68
CA GLU A 24 6.29 -10.18 -6.17
C GLU A 24 6.55 -9.04 -5.16
N LEU A 25 7.21 -8.00 -5.66
CA LEU A 25 7.78 -6.90 -4.89
C LEU A 25 6.70 -6.09 -4.16
N THR A 26 6.49 -6.42 -2.89
CA THR A 26 5.92 -5.62 -1.79
C THR A 26 4.94 -4.53 -2.25
N GLN A 27 3.71 -4.90 -2.58
CA GLN A 27 2.63 -3.95 -2.87
C GLN A 27 1.92 -3.53 -1.56
N LYS A 28 2.60 -2.77 -0.69
CA LYS A 28 1.98 -2.12 0.50
C LYS A 28 1.15 -0.87 0.16
N VAL A 29 1.00 -0.55 -1.13
CA VAL A 29 0.27 0.64 -1.59
C VAL A 29 -0.89 0.20 -2.49
N ARG A 30 -2.10 0.50 -2.01
CA ARG A 30 -3.43 0.13 -2.49
C ARG A 30 -3.59 0.26 -4.01
N THR A 31 -4.22 -0.74 -4.63
CA THR A 31 -4.46 -0.83 -6.09
C THR A 31 -5.25 0.38 -6.63
N PHE A 32 -4.83 0.82 -7.81
CA PHE A 32 -5.00 2.16 -8.38
C PHE A 32 -6.34 2.42 -9.08
N SER A 33 -6.82 3.67 -8.98
CA SER A 33 -7.73 4.28 -9.96
C SER A 33 -6.92 4.70 -11.20
N SER A 34 -7.42 4.40 -12.39
CA SER A 34 -6.76 4.53 -13.70
C SER A 34 -6.56 5.97 -14.23
N LYS A 35 -6.38 6.97 -13.35
CA LYS A 35 -6.12 8.35 -13.81
C LYS A 35 -4.63 8.61 -14.04
N GLN A 36 -4.32 9.23 -15.18
CA GLN A 36 -2.97 9.64 -15.57
C GLN A 36 -2.46 10.73 -14.62
N VAL A 37 -1.47 10.40 -13.80
CA VAL A 37 -0.60 11.37 -13.10
C VAL A 37 0.69 11.44 -13.89
N GLU A 38 1.13 12.64 -14.26
CA GLU A 38 2.45 12.83 -14.87
C GLU A 38 3.49 13.02 -13.76
N ILE A 39 4.48 12.12 -13.73
CA ILE A 39 5.54 12.10 -12.71
C ILE A 39 6.80 12.71 -13.34
N THR A 40 7.31 13.80 -12.75
CA THR A 40 8.51 14.49 -13.23
C THR A 40 9.54 14.57 -12.11
N SER A 41 10.76 14.09 -12.38
CA SER A 41 11.90 14.29 -11.47
C SER A 41 12.64 15.58 -11.82
N SER A 42 12.93 16.40 -10.82
CA SER A 42 13.66 17.67 -11.01
C SER A 42 15.19 17.49 -11.14
N SER A 43 15.73 16.30 -10.88
CA SER A 43 17.17 16.04 -10.73
C SER A 43 17.93 15.56 -11.98
N GLY A 44 17.31 15.62 -13.17
CA GLY A 44 18.08 15.73 -14.42
C GLY A 44 18.32 14.47 -15.26
N SER A 45 17.54 13.40 -15.10
CA SER A 45 17.40 12.37 -16.15
C SER A 45 15.93 11.96 -16.32
N SER A 46 15.33 12.34 -17.45
CA SER A 46 14.00 11.88 -17.86
C SER A 46 14.11 10.46 -18.42
N ALA A 47 13.56 9.45 -17.73
CA ALA A 47 13.40 8.11 -18.29
C ALA A 47 12.13 8.08 -19.18
N MET A 48 12.29 7.78 -20.47
CA MET A 48 11.16 7.57 -21.38
C MET A 48 10.63 6.14 -21.22
N VAL A 49 9.36 5.99 -20.87
CA VAL A 49 8.64 4.72 -20.97
C VAL A 49 8.21 4.56 -22.45
N ASP A 50 8.95 3.74 -23.21
CA ASP A 50 8.78 3.56 -24.67
C ASP A 50 7.39 2.93 -24.98
N HIS A 51 6.66 3.32 -26.04
CA HIS A 51 7.04 2.98 -27.41
C HIS A 51 6.57 3.96 -28.51
N THR A 52 7.46 4.03 -29.51
CA THR A 52 7.36 4.43 -30.93
C THR A 52 7.69 5.88 -31.32
N PRO A 53 8.74 6.11 -32.14
CA PRO A 53 9.21 7.45 -32.48
C PRO A 53 8.46 8.02 -33.68
N LEU A 54 7.51 8.93 -33.47
CA LEU A 54 7.12 9.92 -34.47
C LEU A 54 6.77 11.26 -33.83
N GLY A 55 7.70 12.21 -33.93
CA GLY A 55 7.45 13.63 -33.75
C GLY A 55 8.19 14.22 -32.54
N ARG A 56 9.10 15.17 -32.80
CA ARG A 56 9.73 16.03 -31.78
C ARG A 56 8.66 16.51 -30.78
N SER A 57 8.69 15.99 -29.56
CA SER A 57 7.98 16.63 -28.45
C SER A 57 8.63 17.99 -28.24
N ARG A 58 7.88 19.06 -28.52
CA ARG A 58 8.22 20.37 -27.98
C ARG A 58 8.06 20.23 -26.48
N HIS A 59 9.12 20.46 -25.71
CA HIS A 59 9.01 20.77 -24.30
C HIS A 59 8.06 21.98 -24.18
N ILE A 60 6.79 21.71 -23.91
CA ILE A 60 5.87 22.75 -23.49
C ILE A 60 6.13 22.87 -22.01
N VAL A 61 6.96 23.84 -21.63
CA VAL A 61 6.97 24.33 -20.25
C VAL A 61 5.56 24.86 -20.01
N ARG A 62 4.73 24.07 -19.34
CA ARG A 62 3.48 24.58 -18.77
C ARG A 62 3.88 25.18 -17.43
N ASP A 63 3.57 26.46 -17.24
CA ASP A 63 3.77 27.09 -15.93
C ASP A 63 2.76 26.47 -14.96
N ASP A 64 3.25 25.84 -13.90
CA ASP A 64 2.41 25.36 -12.80
C ASP A 64 1.65 26.55 -12.22
N THR A 65 0.32 26.49 -12.26
CA THR A 65 -0.51 27.62 -11.87
C THR A 65 -0.89 27.58 -10.38
N VAL A 66 -0.88 26.40 -9.76
CA VAL A 66 -1.29 26.18 -8.36
C VAL A 66 -0.59 24.94 -7.78
N SER A 67 0.07 25.09 -6.61
CA SER A 67 0.55 23.95 -5.80
C SER A 67 -0.55 23.49 -4.84
N VAL A 68 -0.94 22.21 -4.94
CA VAL A 68 -2.00 21.61 -4.09
C VAL A 68 -1.45 21.16 -2.74
N TRP A 69 -0.24 20.62 -2.74
CA TRP A 69 0.48 20.17 -1.57
C TRP A 69 1.99 20.35 -1.81
N TYR A 70 2.71 20.67 -0.75
CA TYR A 70 4.15 20.86 -0.76
C TYR A 70 4.71 20.53 0.62
N ASP A 71 5.79 19.77 0.63
CA ASP A 71 6.57 19.48 1.83
C ASP A 71 8.04 19.49 1.46
N ASP A 72 8.82 20.33 2.15
CA ASP A 72 10.27 20.45 2.00
C ASP A 72 11.04 19.76 3.12
N LEU A 73 10.34 19.01 3.99
CA LEU A 73 10.90 18.23 5.10
C LEU A 73 11.57 19.08 6.18
N GLU A 74 11.39 20.41 6.18
CA GLU A 74 11.91 21.31 7.22
C GLU A 74 10.95 21.44 8.42
N GLY A 75 9.72 20.96 8.25
CA GLY A 75 8.63 21.10 9.20
C GLY A 75 8.38 19.85 10.04
N ASP A 76 7.11 19.66 10.39
CA ASP A 76 6.64 18.47 11.10
C ASP A 76 6.51 17.29 10.14
N ILE A 77 7.27 16.24 10.40
CA ILE A 77 7.26 15.01 9.59
C ILE A 77 6.44 13.88 10.22
N SER A 78 5.71 14.11 11.32
CA SER A 78 5.02 13.03 12.04
C SER A 78 3.91 12.33 11.24
N GLY A 79 3.46 12.94 10.14
CA GLY A 79 2.48 12.34 9.23
C GLY A 79 3.10 11.41 8.18
N TRP A 80 4.42 11.39 8.04
CA TRP A 80 5.12 10.49 7.14
C TRP A 80 5.24 9.10 7.77
N VAL A 81 5.05 8.06 6.97
CA VAL A 81 5.41 6.69 7.35
C VAL A 81 6.82 6.42 6.82
N ILE A 82 7.74 6.17 7.73
CA ILE A 82 9.17 5.98 7.45
C ILE A 82 9.49 4.55 7.83
N GLU A 83 9.67 3.67 6.84
CA GLU A 83 10.06 2.27 7.10
C GLU A 83 11.54 2.18 7.51
N ASP A 84 11.91 1.06 8.11
CA ASP A 84 13.28 0.80 8.56
C ASP A 84 14.30 1.01 7.42
N GLY A 85 15.46 1.57 7.75
CA GLY A 85 16.49 1.98 6.79
C GLY A 85 16.37 3.42 6.26
N TRP A 86 15.17 4.02 6.21
CA TRP A 86 15.02 5.44 5.88
C TRP A 86 15.25 6.34 7.11
N GLU A 87 16.03 7.40 6.92
CA GLU A 87 16.31 8.41 7.94
C GLU A 87 16.21 9.83 7.39
N LEU A 88 15.86 10.80 8.24
CA LEU A 88 15.98 12.22 7.90
C LEU A 88 17.43 12.66 8.11
N THR A 89 18.09 13.13 7.06
CA THR A 89 19.48 13.59 7.11
C THR A 89 19.58 15.10 6.85
N THR A 90 20.65 15.69 7.39
CA THR A 90 21.09 17.05 7.06
C THR A 90 22.43 17.08 6.31
N GLU A 91 22.99 15.92 5.99
CA GLU A 91 24.31 15.82 5.35
C GLU A 91 24.24 16.11 3.85
N SER A 92 23.20 15.61 3.19
CA SER A 92 22.86 15.88 1.80
C SER A 92 21.37 16.18 1.69
N SER A 93 21.02 17.36 1.22
CA SER A 93 19.62 17.77 1.06
C SER A 93 19.38 18.50 -0.24
N ASN A 94 18.21 18.27 -0.85
CA ASN A 94 17.71 19.11 -1.93
C ASN A 94 16.84 20.27 -1.40
N SER A 95 16.21 20.09 -0.24
CA SER A 95 15.58 21.18 0.50
C SER A 95 16.64 21.96 1.31
N PRO A 96 16.29 23.07 1.98
CA PRO A 96 17.25 23.96 2.62
C PRO A 96 18.24 23.27 3.57
N SER A 97 17.80 22.25 4.31
CA SER A 97 18.65 21.49 5.23
C SER A 97 18.29 20.03 5.44
N HIS A 98 17.12 19.53 5.03
CA HIS A 98 16.70 18.16 5.30
C HIS A 98 16.40 17.34 4.04
N SER A 99 16.68 16.05 4.04
CA SER A 99 16.13 15.12 3.05
C SER A 99 16.02 13.73 3.66
N PHE A 100 15.11 12.91 3.14
CA PHE A 100 15.14 11.49 3.46
C PHE A 100 16.31 10.82 2.73
N ARG A 101 17.02 9.96 3.46
CA ARG A 101 18.13 9.15 2.97
C ARG A 101 17.88 7.71 3.36
N ILE A 102 18.17 6.80 2.46
CA ILE A 102 18.40 5.39 2.76
C ILE A 102 19.87 5.10 2.42
N ASP A 103 20.51 4.26 3.23
CA ASP A 103 21.89 3.87 2.99
C ASP A 103 21.96 3.01 1.73
N ASP A 104 22.84 3.37 0.79
CA ASP A 104 23.03 2.69 -0.49
C ASP A 104 23.75 1.34 -0.34
N ASP A 105 24.40 1.12 0.80
CA ASP A 105 24.98 -0.16 1.21
C ASP A 105 24.01 -1.05 2.03
N LEU A 106 22.72 -0.71 2.09
CA LEU A 106 21.69 -1.50 2.80
C LEU A 106 21.19 -2.69 1.97
N TYR A 107 22.09 -3.64 1.73
CA TYR A 107 21.87 -4.80 0.86
C TYR A 107 20.73 -5.71 1.31
N ASN A 108 20.06 -6.32 0.32
CA ASN A 108 18.91 -7.22 0.50
C ASN A 108 17.79 -6.60 1.34
N HIS A 109 17.54 -5.31 1.12
CA HIS A 109 16.54 -4.54 1.85
C HIS A 109 15.54 -3.92 0.89
N THR A 110 14.28 -3.89 1.30
CA THR A 110 13.20 -3.22 0.56
C THR A 110 12.44 -2.36 1.56
N ALA A 111 12.44 -1.05 1.34
CA ALA A 111 11.85 -0.09 2.26
C ALA A 111 11.24 1.11 1.55
N SER A 112 10.22 1.68 2.18
CA SER A 112 9.44 2.79 1.67
C SER A 112 9.50 3.99 2.60
N VAL A 113 9.41 5.17 1.99
CA VAL A 113 8.96 6.39 2.68
C VAL A 113 7.65 6.85 2.03
N ILE A 114 6.60 7.03 2.85
CA ILE A 114 5.24 7.31 2.40
C ILE A 114 4.77 8.64 3.00
N SER A 115 4.31 9.53 2.14
CA SER A 115 3.72 10.81 2.53
C SER A 115 2.50 10.66 3.44
N PRO A 116 2.15 11.70 4.21
CA PRO A 116 0.84 11.80 4.84
C PRO A 116 -0.29 11.70 3.80
N GLU A 117 -1.52 11.47 4.25
CA GLU A 117 -2.67 11.53 3.36
C GLU A 117 -2.89 12.95 2.81
N ILE A 118 -2.80 13.10 1.49
CA ILE A 118 -2.91 14.40 0.81
C ILE A 118 -4.32 14.55 0.23
N SER A 119 -5.01 15.63 0.61
CA SER A 119 -6.32 15.96 0.05
C SER A 119 -6.17 16.78 -1.25
N ILE A 120 -6.66 16.25 -2.37
CA ILE A 120 -6.67 16.90 -3.68
C ILE A 120 -8.11 17.26 -4.11
N PRO A 121 -8.32 18.36 -4.86
CA PRO A 121 -9.64 18.67 -5.42
C PRO A 121 -10.17 17.59 -6.39
N ASP A 122 -11.48 17.30 -6.38
CA ASP A 122 -12.05 16.31 -7.31
C ASP A 122 -12.21 16.82 -8.74
N VAL A 123 -12.33 18.14 -8.90
CA VAL A 123 -12.63 18.78 -10.17
C VAL A 123 -11.39 19.53 -10.63
N MET A 124 -10.81 19.02 -11.69
CA MET A 124 -9.92 19.77 -12.57
C MET A 124 -10.75 20.18 -13.80
N ASP A 125 -10.44 21.33 -14.41
CA ASP A 125 -11.03 21.67 -15.71
C ASP A 125 -10.62 20.59 -16.74
N ASP A 126 -11.40 20.38 -17.80
CA ASP A 126 -11.31 19.23 -18.74
C ASP A 126 -9.93 18.98 -19.41
N PHE A 127 -8.92 19.82 -19.14
CA PHE A 127 -7.55 19.75 -19.69
C PHE A 127 -6.43 19.87 -18.64
N ASP A 128 -6.77 19.88 -17.35
CA ASP A 128 -5.83 19.98 -16.25
C ASP A 128 -5.47 18.58 -15.70
N PHE A 129 -4.19 18.35 -15.45
CA PHE A 129 -3.64 17.13 -14.87
C PHE A 129 -2.94 17.47 -13.56
N TYR A 130 -2.94 16.52 -12.63
CA TYR A 130 -2.07 16.60 -11.46
C TYR A 130 -0.65 16.20 -11.88
N HIS A 131 0.31 17.05 -11.53
CA HIS A 131 1.73 16.81 -11.70
C HIS A 131 2.35 16.54 -10.33
N LEU A 132 3.18 15.51 -10.25
CA LEU A 132 4.04 15.26 -9.09
C LEU A 132 5.47 15.65 -9.46
N GLU A 133 6.00 16.65 -8.75
CA GLU A 133 7.42 17.01 -8.79
C GLU A 133 8.11 16.54 -7.51
N PHE A 134 9.27 15.91 -7.68
CA PHE A 134 10.11 15.50 -6.56
C PHE A 134 11.59 15.60 -6.95
N ALA A 135 12.45 15.76 -5.94
CA ALA A 135 13.88 15.67 -6.10
C ALA A 135 14.36 14.33 -5.57
N LEU A 136 15.18 13.65 -6.38
CA LEU A 136 15.79 12.39 -6.01
C LEU A 136 17.26 12.41 -6.39
N TRP A 137 18.13 12.23 -5.41
CA TRP A 137 19.51 11.85 -5.67
C TRP A 137 19.62 10.35 -5.44
N CYS A 138 19.86 9.61 -6.52
CA CYS A 138 19.93 8.16 -6.53
C CYS A 138 21.32 7.78 -7.01
N ASP A 139 22.14 7.27 -6.09
CA ASP A 139 23.48 6.73 -6.36
C ASP A 139 23.45 5.27 -5.93
N LEU A 140 22.66 4.45 -6.64
CA LEU A 140 22.56 3.02 -6.33
C LEU A 140 23.79 2.31 -6.94
N PRO A 141 24.56 1.54 -6.15
CA PRO A 141 25.73 0.82 -6.64
C PRO A 141 25.36 -0.31 -7.62
N ASP A 142 26.38 -0.85 -8.28
CA ASP A 142 26.35 -2.16 -8.94
C ASP A 142 26.64 -3.20 -7.84
N GLU A 143 25.58 -3.82 -7.31
CA GLU A 143 25.51 -4.37 -5.94
C GLU A 143 26.43 -5.57 -5.71
N ASP A 144 26.56 -6.48 -6.68
CA ASP A 144 27.41 -7.67 -6.49
C ASP A 144 28.91 -7.38 -6.71
N GLY A 145 29.21 -6.15 -7.16
CA GLY A 145 30.57 -5.65 -7.39
C GLY A 145 31.34 -6.40 -8.47
N ASP A 146 30.66 -7.17 -9.32
CA ASP A 146 31.29 -7.92 -10.41
C ASP A 146 31.58 -7.02 -11.64
N GLY A 147 30.96 -5.84 -11.68
CA GLY A 147 31.17 -4.81 -12.68
C GLY A 147 30.61 -5.21 -14.05
N ASP A 148 29.59 -6.06 -14.07
CA ASP A 148 28.92 -6.50 -15.30
C ASP A 148 27.92 -5.48 -15.85
N ASN A 149 27.64 -4.41 -15.09
CA ASN A 149 26.79 -3.30 -15.48
C ASN A 149 25.33 -3.70 -15.73
N TRP A 150 24.84 -4.77 -15.13
CA TRP A 150 23.41 -5.01 -15.03
C TRP A 150 22.80 -4.12 -13.94
N LEU A 151 21.47 -4.16 -13.80
CA LEU A 151 20.72 -3.24 -12.94
C LEU A 151 20.04 -4.10 -11.89
N GLU A 152 20.71 -4.29 -10.74
CA GLU A 152 20.23 -5.10 -9.62
C GLU A 152 19.35 -4.30 -8.66
N ASP A 153 19.61 -2.99 -8.55
CA ASP A 153 18.92 -2.09 -7.65
C ASP A 153 17.94 -1.17 -8.39
N PHE A 154 16.80 -0.87 -7.77
CA PHE A 154 15.84 0.06 -8.35
C PHE A 154 15.04 0.80 -7.28
N TYR A 155 14.51 1.95 -7.70
CA TYR A 155 13.50 2.68 -6.97
C TYR A 155 12.22 2.77 -7.79
N ARG A 156 11.08 2.95 -7.11
CA ARG A 156 9.80 3.26 -7.73
C ARG A 156 9.07 4.33 -6.95
N VAL A 157 8.47 5.28 -7.68
CA VAL A 157 7.53 6.27 -7.12
C VAL A 157 6.12 5.82 -7.45
N GLN A 158 5.25 5.80 -6.44
CA GLN A 158 3.87 5.36 -6.55
C GLN A 158 2.92 6.44 -6.01
N VAL A 159 1.77 6.60 -6.65
CA VAL A 159 0.69 7.50 -6.19
C VAL A 159 -0.60 6.69 -6.08
N ALA A 160 -1.10 6.48 -4.86
CA ALA A 160 -2.34 5.76 -4.61
C ALA A 160 -3.52 6.69 -4.34
N ASP A 161 -4.71 6.31 -4.83
CA ASP A 161 -5.97 6.91 -4.41
C ASP A 161 -6.41 6.27 -3.08
N ALA A 162 -6.16 6.97 -1.97
CA ALA A 162 -6.56 6.56 -0.63
C ALA A 162 -8.07 6.74 -0.38
N SER A 163 -8.78 7.48 -1.25
CA SER A 163 -10.23 7.68 -1.10
C SER A 163 -11.07 6.50 -1.57
N VAL A 164 -10.47 5.53 -2.28
CA VAL A 164 -11.17 4.35 -2.79
C VAL A 164 -10.26 3.12 -2.71
N THR A 165 -10.49 2.24 -1.73
CA THR A 165 -10.08 0.84 -1.90
C THR A 165 -11.08 0.20 -2.87
N PRO A 166 -10.67 -0.38 -4.00
CA PRO A 166 -11.58 -1.17 -4.83
C PRO A 166 -12.20 -2.26 -3.95
N SER A 167 -13.50 -2.15 -3.73
CA SER A 167 -14.26 -3.18 -3.01
C SER A 167 -14.64 -4.26 -4.01
N TYR A 168 -14.16 -5.48 -3.77
CA TYR A 168 -14.61 -6.68 -4.45
C TYR A 168 -15.85 -7.29 -3.77
N PHE A 169 -16.31 -6.72 -2.66
CA PHE A 169 -17.62 -7.05 -2.10
C PHE A 169 -18.74 -6.63 -3.03
N HIS A 170 -19.57 -7.58 -3.40
CA HIS A 170 -20.80 -7.39 -4.17
C HIS A 170 -21.86 -8.40 -3.71
N VAL A 171 -23.12 -8.12 -4.03
CA VAL A 171 -24.21 -9.06 -3.77
C VAL A 171 -24.28 -10.05 -4.92
N SER A 172 -24.22 -11.34 -4.60
CA SER A 172 -24.27 -12.42 -5.59
C SER A 172 -25.12 -13.58 -5.13
N SER A 173 -25.66 -14.33 -6.10
CA SER A 173 -26.34 -15.61 -5.84
C SER A 173 -25.39 -16.81 -5.87
N VAL A 174 -24.14 -16.62 -6.28
CA VAL A 174 -23.11 -17.68 -6.29
C VAL A 174 -22.80 -18.07 -4.85
N ASP A 175 -22.90 -19.36 -4.54
CA ASP A 175 -22.69 -19.93 -3.19
C ASP A 175 -23.47 -19.23 -2.06
N ALA A 176 -24.56 -18.53 -2.40
CA ALA A 176 -25.37 -17.80 -1.44
C ALA A 176 -26.17 -18.75 -0.53
N TYR A 177 -26.34 -18.35 0.74
CA TYR A 177 -27.12 -19.13 1.70
C TYR A 177 -28.61 -19.15 1.32
N GLU A 178 -29.19 -17.99 1.03
CA GLU A 178 -30.59 -17.85 0.59
C GLU A 178 -30.76 -16.74 -0.44
N ASN A 179 -30.95 -17.12 -1.71
CA ASN A 179 -31.02 -16.25 -2.88
C ASN A 179 -29.72 -15.48 -3.15
N ASN A 180 -29.34 -14.56 -2.26
CA ASN A 180 -28.16 -13.72 -2.38
C ASN A 180 -27.40 -13.61 -1.06
N SER A 181 -26.08 -13.53 -1.15
CA SER A 181 -25.17 -13.21 -0.05
C SER A 181 -24.21 -12.11 -0.47
N TRP A 182 -23.59 -11.43 0.49
CA TRP A 182 -22.38 -10.66 0.22
C TRP A 182 -21.24 -11.62 -0.14
N TRP A 183 -20.53 -11.32 -1.21
CA TRP A 183 -19.43 -12.12 -1.72
C TRP A 183 -18.26 -11.21 -2.08
N CYS A 184 -17.06 -11.58 -1.65
CA CYS A 184 -15.82 -10.87 -1.96
C CYS A 184 -14.96 -11.74 -2.89
N ALA A 185 -15.06 -11.48 -4.19
CA ALA A 185 -14.32 -12.18 -5.22
C ALA A 185 -14.51 -11.47 -6.57
N ASN A 186 -13.70 -11.83 -7.55
CA ASN A 186 -14.05 -11.73 -8.94
C ASN A 186 -14.97 -12.90 -9.32
N GLU A 187 -16.08 -12.63 -10.00
CA GLU A 187 -17.08 -13.64 -10.38
C GLU A 187 -16.49 -14.81 -11.17
N ASP A 188 -15.46 -14.55 -11.98
CA ASP A 188 -14.88 -15.55 -12.87
C ASP A 188 -13.72 -16.35 -12.23
N ASN A 189 -12.98 -15.75 -11.28
CA ASN A 189 -11.68 -16.27 -10.84
C ASN A 189 -11.48 -16.35 -9.31
N GLY A 190 -12.45 -15.94 -8.49
CA GLY A 190 -12.25 -15.91 -7.04
C GLY A 190 -11.48 -14.67 -6.58
N TYR A 191 -10.72 -14.78 -5.48
CA TYR A 191 -9.82 -13.72 -5.03
C TYR A 191 -8.43 -13.88 -5.66
N GLU A 192 -7.65 -12.80 -5.65
CA GLU A 192 -6.25 -12.79 -6.14
C GLU A 192 -5.31 -12.38 -5.00
N ASN A 193 -4.01 -12.50 -5.24
CA ASN A 193 -2.98 -12.14 -4.26
C ASN A 193 -3.07 -10.68 -3.82
N SER A 194 -2.62 -10.41 -2.59
CA SER A 194 -2.51 -9.06 -2.00
C SER A 194 -3.84 -8.30 -1.89
N TRP A 195 -4.96 -9.02 -1.76
CA TRP A 195 -6.25 -8.40 -1.50
C TRP A 195 -6.41 -8.07 -0.01
N LEU A 196 -6.73 -6.80 0.26
CA LEU A 196 -7.19 -6.33 1.56
C LEU A 196 -8.56 -5.70 1.40
N GLN A 197 -9.57 -6.33 1.99
CA GLN A 197 -10.98 -6.03 1.74
C GLN A 197 -11.74 -5.90 3.05
N TYR A 198 -12.70 -4.98 3.08
CA TYR A 198 -13.51 -4.69 4.27
C TYR A 198 -14.99 -4.64 3.90
N LEU A 199 -15.84 -5.21 4.75
CA LEU A 199 -17.29 -5.09 4.66
C LEU A 199 -17.82 -4.64 6.02
N ASP A 200 -18.15 -3.36 6.11
CA ASP A 200 -18.68 -2.78 7.33
C ASP A 200 -20.21 -2.90 7.35
N SER A 201 -20.74 -3.32 8.49
CA SER A 201 -22.17 -3.18 8.76
C SER A 201 -22.53 -1.70 8.98
N PRO A 202 -23.78 -1.29 8.76
CA PRO A 202 -24.28 -0.06 9.36
C PRO A 202 -24.06 -0.07 10.88
N ILE A 203 -23.91 1.11 11.49
CA ILE A 203 -23.83 1.23 12.94
C ILE A 203 -25.10 0.63 13.56
N ILE A 204 -24.92 -0.29 14.49
CA ILE A 204 -25.99 -0.93 15.25
C ILE A 204 -25.88 -0.57 16.73
N THR A 205 -27.02 -0.61 17.44
CA THR A 205 -27.03 -0.52 18.90
C THR A 205 -26.94 -1.92 19.48
N VAL A 206 -25.88 -2.18 20.24
CA VAL A 206 -25.73 -3.41 21.03
C VAL A 206 -26.36 -3.18 22.41
N PRO A 207 -27.26 -4.05 22.89
CA PRO A 207 -27.85 -3.91 24.22
C PRO A 207 -26.81 -4.16 25.33
N ASP A 208 -27.05 -3.58 26.52
CA ASP A 208 -26.14 -3.67 27.69
C ASP A 208 -26.09 -5.09 28.30
N ASP A 209 -27.11 -5.92 28.05
CA ASP A 209 -27.16 -7.34 28.45
C ASP A 209 -26.37 -8.23 27.47
N GLU A 210 -26.13 -9.50 27.81
CA GLU A 210 -25.47 -10.46 26.91
C GLU A 210 -26.16 -10.50 25.53
N ALA A 211 -25.42 -10.06 24.50
CA ALA A 211 -25.86 -10.03 23.11
C ALA A 211 -25.10 -11.08 22.29
N THR A 212 -25.78 -11.66 21.30
CA THR A 212 -25.16 -12.58 20.34
C THR A 212 -25.46 -12.10 18.93
N LEU A 213 -24.42 -12.01 18.10
CA LEU A 213 -24.55 -11.82 16.66
C LEU A 213 -24.53 -13.20 15.99
N THR A 214 -25.51 -13.47 15.12
CA THR A 214 -25.52 -14.68 14.31
C THR A 214 -25.51 -14.29 12.84
N ALA A 215 -24.52 -14.78 12.11
CA ALA A 215 -24.38 -14.61 10.67
C ALA A 215 -23.99 -15.94 10.04
N MET A 216 -24.49 -16.20 8.83
CA MET A 216 -24.00 -17.31 8.01
C MET A 216 -22.79 -16.82 7.24
N MET A 217 -21.64 -17.46 7.46
CA MET A 217 -20.37 -17.09 6.85
C MET A 217 -19.75 -18.31 6.17
N LYS A 218 -18.96 -18.06 5.14
CA LYS A 218 -18.17 -19.07 4.44
C LYS A 218 -16.86 -18.44 4.01
N TRP A 219 -15.76 -19.14 4.29
CA TRP A 219 -14.43 -18.77 3.83
C TRP A 219 -14.00 -19.74 2.74
N GLY A 220 -13.59 -19.20 1.60
CA GLY A 220 -12.99 -19.96 0.50
C GLY A 220 -11.59 -19.44 0.25
N ILE A 221 -10.73 -19.56 1.26
CA ILE A 221 -9.35 -19.04 1.29
C ILE A 221 -8.34 -20.20 1.25
N GLU A 222 -7.07 -19.89 0.97
CA GLU A 222 -5.99 -20.86 0.84
C GLU A 222 -5.83 -21.73 2.09
N ASP A 223 -5.54 -23.03 1.90
CA ASP A 223 -5.32 -23.98 2.99
C ASP A 223 -4.05 -23.60 3.77
N PRO A 224 -4.11 -23.46 5.11
CA PRO A 224 -2.95 -23.04 5.91
C PRO A 224 -1.80 -24.07 5.92
N ALA A 225 -2.02 -25.30 5.46
CA ALA A 225 -1.02 -26.36 5.53
C ALA A 225 0.30 -25.98 4.85
N GLY A 226 1.38 -26.00 5.63
CA GLY A 226 2.73 -25.73 5.16
C GLY A 226 3.13 -24.24 5.18
N ALA A 227 2.27 -23.36 5.72
CA ALA A 227 2.62 -21.97 5.96
C ALA A 227 3.83 -21.86 6.90
N SER A 228 4.86 -21.16 6.43
CA SER A 228 6.07 -20.85 7.18
C SER A 228 6.85 -19.78 6.44
N VAL A 229 7.11 -18.66 7.10
CA VAL A 229 7.93 -17.57 6.58
C VAL A 229 9.07 -17.29 7.56
N GLU A 230 10.30 -17.31 7.07
CA GLU A 230 11.49 -17.10 7.88
C GLU A 230 11.42 -15.76 8.62
N GLY A 231 11.76 -15.77 9.91
CA GLY A 231 11.74 -14.56 10.74
C GLY A 231 10.38 -14.19 11.32
N THR A 232 9.31 -14.96 11.05
CA THR A 232 7.96 -14.69 11.55
C THR A 232 7.36 -15.90 12.27
N CYS A 233 6.25 -15.72 13.00
CA CYS A 233 5.47 -16.82 13.57
C CYS A 233 4.41 -17.39 12.62
N THR A 234 4.46 -17.05 11.32
CA THR A 234 3.48 -17.47 10.30
C THR A 234 3.11 -18.95 10.38
N ASP A 235 1.82 -19.25 10.59
CA ASP A 235 1.24 -20.60 10.61
C ASP A 235 -0.05 -20.74 9.75
N GLY A 236 -0.41 -19.68 8.99
CA GLY A 236 -1.43 -19.70 7.94
C GLY A 236 -1.07 -18.75 6.79
N TRP A 237 -1.68 -18.92 5.61
CA TRP A 237 -1.43 -18.06 4.43
C TRP A 237 -2.40 -16.89 4.39
N ASP A 238 -3.59 -17.11 3.85
CA ASP A 238 -4.64 -16.11 3.73
C ASP A 238 -5.54 -16.09 4.97
N ALA A 239 -6.14 -14.94 5.26
CA ALA A 239 -7.05 -14.79 6.38
C ALA A 239 -8.23 -13.88 6.10
N ALA A 240 -9.26 -14.10 6.89
CA ALA A 240 -10.35 -13.18 7.13
C ALA A 240 -10.60 -13.16 8.65
N ASN A 241 -11.46 -12.28 9.14
CA ASN A 241 -12.02 -12.35 10.48
C ASN A 241 -13.26 -11.46 10.56
N VAL A 242 -13.92 -11.49 11.71
CA VAL A 242 -14.98 -10.54 12.06
C VAL A 242 -14.50 -9.77 13.27
N ARG A 243 -14.63 -8.45 13.22
CA ARG A 243 -14.23 -7.56 14.30
C ARG A 243 -15.39 -6.63 14.68
N ILE A 244 -15.36 -6.13 15.90
CA ILE A 244 -16.30 -5.12 16.41
C ILE A 244 -15.53 -3.92 16.93
N SER A 245 -16.08 -2.73 16.70
CA SER A 245 -15.61 -1.46 17.25
C SER A 245 -16.78 -0.75 17.92
N ASP A 246 -16.54 -0.16 19.09
CA ASP A 246 -17.48 0.68 19.84
C ASP A 246 -17.09 2.16 19.88
N ASP A 247 -15.97 2.53 19.23
CA ASP A 247 -15.40 3.88 19.22
C ASP A 247 -15.37 4.54 17.83
N GLY A 248 -16.09 3.96 16.87
CA GLY A 248 -16.18 4.50 15.51
C GLY A 248 -15.06 4.04 14.57
N GLY A 249 -14.40 2.93 14.91
CA GLY A 249 -13.39 2.26 14.09
C GLY A 249 -11.95 2.58 14.49
N GLU A 250 -11.73 3.26 15.61
CA GLU A 250 -10.40 3.59 16.12
C GLU A 250 -9.74 2.36 16.74
N THR A 251 -10.50 1.53 17.46
CA THR A 251 -10.06 0.24 17.98
C THR A 251 -11.03 -0.89 17.65
N TRP A 252 -10.49 -2.11 17.62
CA TRP A 252 -11.21 -3.30 17.17
C TRP A 252 -10.97 -4.48 18.11
N SER A 253 -12.01 -5.27 18.34
CA SER A 253 -11.95 -6.55 19.05
C SER A 253 -12.37 -7.69 18.14
N LEU A 254 -11.65 -8.81 18.19
CA LEU A 254 -11.97 -10.01 17.42
C LEU A 254 -13.28 -10.65 17.92
N LEU A 255 -14.17 -11.01 16.99
CA LEU A 255 -15.34 -11.85 17.24
C LEU A 255 -15.08 -13.26 16.73
N THR A 256 -14.87 -14.20 17.65
CA THR A 256 -14.70 -15.62 17.31
C THR A 256 -16.06 -16.30 17.18
N GLY A 257 -16.33 -16.89 16.02
CA GLY A 257 -17.53 -17.69 15.78
C GLY A 257 -17.39 -19.14 16.26
N ASP A 258 -18.45 -19.94 16.01
CA ASP A 258 -18.47 -21.37 16.33
C ASP A 258 -17.52 -22.22 15.46
N ASP A 259 -17.08 -21.66 14.33
CA ASP A 259 -16.10 -22.25 13.40
C ASP A 259 -14.87 -21.33 13.35
N PRO A 260 -13.93 -21.48 14.29
CA PRO A 260 -12.75 -20.61 14.38
C PRO A 260 -11.74 -20.92 13.27
N TYR A 261 -10.82 -20.00 13.02
CA TYR A 261 -9.68 -20.23 12.12
C TYR A 261 -8.79 -21.36 12.65
N ASP A 262 -8.20 -22.10 11.73
CA ASP A 262 -7.31 -23.24 12.01
C ASP A 262 -5.85 -22.83 12.33
N PHE A 263 -5.57 -21.53 12.40
CA PHE A 263 -4.23 -20.94 12.56
C PHE A 263 -4.30 -19.64 13.39
N ASN A 264 -3.14 -19.13 13.85
CA ASN A 264 -3.06 -17.96 14.73
C ASN A 264 -2.37 -16.75 14.06
N TYR A 265 -1.42 -16.99 13.18
CA TYR A 265 -0.51 -16.03 12.57
C TYR A 265 -0.60 -16.18 11.05
N ALA A 266 -1.64 -15.59 10.46
CA ALA A 266 -1.75 -15.57 9.02
C ALA A 266 -0.74 -14.62 8.39
N TYR A 267 -0.05 -15.10 7.37
CA TYR A 267 0.86 -14.30 6.56
C TYR A 267 0.14 -13.08 5.96
N GLY A 268 -1.10 -13.22 5.53
CA GLY A 268 -1.89 -12.12 4.98
C GLY A 268 -2.03 -10.93 5.96
N TRP A 269 -2.10 -11.17 7.27
CA TRP A 269 -2.11 -10.09 8.26
C TRP A 269 -0.71 -9.50 8.46
N ILE A 270 0.28 -10.36 8.73
CA ILE A 270 1.68 -9.98 8.97
C ILE A 270 2.27 -9.19 7.80
N TRP A 271 1.91 -9.57 6.58
CA TRP A 271 2.31 -8.91 5.34
C TRP A 271 1.82 -7.46 5.27
N ASN A 272 0.61 -7.19 5.76
CA ASN A 272 0.02 -5.86 5.74
C ASN A 272 0.47 -5.00 6.94
N ASP A 273 0.73 -5.61 8.10
CA ASP A 273 1.28 -4.94 9.27
C ASP A 273 2.04 -5.96 10.15
N SER A 274 3.32 -5.71 10.39
CA SER A 274 4.18 -6.60 11.19
C SER A 274 3.71 -6.72 12.64
N GLU A 275 2.90 -5.78 13.13
CA GLU A 275 2.33 -5.83 14.48
C GLU A 275 1.33 -6.98 14.67
N TYR A 276 0.88 -7.65 13.59
CA TYR A 276 0.10 -8.89 13.66
C TYR A 276 0.95 -10.14 13.94
N ASP A 277 2.27 -10.04 13.86
CA ASP A 277 3.15 -11.16 14.18
C ASP A 277 3.23 -11.37 15.71
N CYS A 278 3.79 -12.49 16.12
CA CYS A 278 3.97 -12.82 17.53
C CYS A 278 4.80 -11.76 18.27
N GLY A 279 4.26 -11.24 19.38
CA GLY A 279 4.85 -10.18 20.18
C GLY A 279 4.51 -8.76 19.70
N GLY A 280 3.77 -8.61 18.60
CA GLY A 280 3.29 -7.33 18.10
C GLY A 280 2.05 -6.83 18.86
N SER A 281 1.74 -5.54 18.71
CA SER A 281 0.60 -4.89 19.37
C SER A 281 -0.77 -5.30 18.82
N LEU A 282 -0.81 -5.91 17.64
CA LEU A 282 -2.01 -6.46 17.00
C LEU A 282 -2.06 -8.00 17.07
N GLU A 283 -1.18 -8.63 17.86
CA GLU A 283 -1.17 -10.08 18.05
C GLU A 283 -2.56 -10.60 18.46
N GLY A 284 -3.08 -11.57 17.69
CA GLY A 284 -4.37 -12.21 17.96
C GLY A 284 -5.60 -11.44 17.48
N LEU A 285 -5.43 -10.34 16.72
CA LEU A 285 -6.53 -9.62 16.05
C LEU A 285 -6.78 -10.04 14.61
#